data_AF-A0A7S0QJJ5-F1
#
_entry.id   AF-A0A7S0QJJ5-F1
#
_cell.length_a   1.000
_cell.length_b   1.000
_cell.length_c   1.000
_cell.angle_alpha   90.00
_cell.angle_beta   90.00
_cell.angle_gamma   90.00
#
_symmetry.space_group_name_H-M   'P 1'
#
loop_
_entity.id
_entity.type
_entity.pdbx_description
1 polymer ?
#
loop_
_entity_poly.entity_id
_entity_poly.type
_entity_poly.pdbx_seq_one_letter_code
_entity_poly.pdbx_strand_id
1 'polypeptide(L)'
;TTGAAALIGAGLATDEGLVRALALYGYATLAVNLVVTVLGSSLDRYVQGRLIANTPDCDDRWARRQAGRFLAAYLFGIPIAEIRPAEAAKEAADAGGPKNLQEVVVYSRRAGNLDLAALRVAAAEAGPEGRMAAGLSKREVDAQSVVQMTGLIAEYMRYGRATMGYRFFAALDAQLDLAQTPISRPDKQIQARFGVTSGHQVRES
;
A
#
# COMPACT_ATOMS: atom_id res chain seq x y z
N THR A 1 65.13 -0.97 -3.66
CA THR A 1 64.94 -1.36 -2.25
C THR A 1 63.84 -0.48 -1.66
N THR A 2 62.57 -0.88 -1.88
CA THR A 2 61.67 -1.48 -0.87
C THR A 2 61.24 -0.50 0.22
N GLY A 3 60.14 0.21 0.02
CA GLY A 3 59.64 1.15 1.06
C GLY A 3 58.23 1.73 0.92
N ALA A 4 57.42 1.38 -0.09
CA ALA A 4 56.06 1.93 -0.22
C ALA A 4 54.95 0.88 -0.37
N ALA A 5 55.28 -0.39 -0.65
CA ALA A 5 54.30 -1.47 -0.74
C ALA A 5 53.96 -2.13 0.62
N ALA A 6 54.64 -1.75 1.70
CA ALA A 6 54.46 -2.36 3.02
C ALA A 6 53.40 -1.67 3.91
N LEU A 7 52.89 -0.49 3.52
CA LEU A 7 51.96 0.28 4.34
C LEU A 7 50.47 0.05 4.02
N ILE A 8 50.16 -0.60 2.89
CA ILE A 8 48.78 -1.01 2.58
C ILE A 8 48.46 -2.39 3.18
N GLY A 9 49.50 -3.20 3.48
CA GLY A 9 49.34 -4.54 4.05
C GLY A 9 49.24 -4.62 5.58
N ALA A 10 49.48 -3.53 6.31
CA ALA A 10 49.57 -3.54 7.78
C ALA A 10 48.29 -3.07 8.52
N GLY A 11 47.24 -2.67 7.80
CA GLY A 11 45.95 -2.29 8.37
C GLY A 11 44.83 -3.34 8.25
N LEU A 12 45.14 -4.51 7.68
CA LEU A 12 44.17 -5.58 7.36
C LEU A 12 44.08 -6.68 8.44
N ALA A 13 44.78 -6.54 9.57
CA ALA A 13 44.87 -7.56 10.63
C ALA A 13 44.25 -7.15 11.98
N THR A 14 43.49 -6.06 12.02
CA THR A 14 42.64 -5.67 13.16
C THR A 14 41.31 -5.30 12.52
N ASP A 15 40.28 -6.14 12.51
CA ASP A 15 39.39 -6.21 13.66
C ASP A 15 38.32 -7.31 13.40
N GLU A 16 38.71 -8.60 13.37
CA GLU A 16 37.75 -9.70 13.18
C GLU A 16 36.62 -9.67 14.23
N GLY A 17 36.92 -9.14 15.43
CA GLY A 17 35.95 -8.89 16.49
C GLY A 17 34.92 -7.82 16.12
N LEU A 18 35.35 -6.67 15.59
CA LEU A 18 34.45 -5.61 15.12
C LEU A 18 33.63 -6.05 13.90
N VAL A 19 34.21 -6.78 12.95
CA VAL A 19 33.48 -7.33 11.79
C VAL A 19 32.42 -8.34 12.26
N ARG A 20 32.75 -9.22 13.23
CA ARG A 20 31.77 -10.13 13.84
C ARG A 20 30.69 -9.37 14.63
N ALA A 21 31.05 -8.33 15.38
CA ALA A 21 30.10 -7.53 16.14
C ALA A 21 29.12 -6.75 15.22
N LEU A 22 29.62 -6.15 14.14
CA LEU A 22 28.82 -5.52 13.09
C LEU A 22 27.91 -6.51 12.39
N ALA A 23 28.42 -7.71 12.07
CA ALA A 23 27.60 -8.78 11.49
C ALA A 23 26.50 -9.23 12.45
N LEU A 24 26.83 -9.46 13.73
CA LEU A 24 25.86 -9.88 14.75
C LEU A 24 24.78 -8.83 14.97
N TYR A 25 25.17 -7.54 15.02
CA TYR A 25 24.23 -6.42 15.10
C TYR A 25 23.35 -6.33 13.86
N GLY A 26 23.93 -6.50 12.66
CA GLY A 26 23.21 -6.57 11.40
C GLY A 26 22.17 -7.70 11.38
N TYR A 27 22.55 -8.92 11.80
CA TYR A 27 21.65 -10.06 11.90
C TYR A 27 20.57 -9.88 12.97
N ALA A 28 20.91 -9.31 14.13
CA ALA A 28 19.94 -9.01 15.18
C ALA A 28 18.92 -7.97 14.71
N THR A 29 19.37 -6.91 14.04
CA THR A 29 18.49 -5.88 13.46
C THR A 29 17.60 -6.47 12.37
N LEU A 30 18.16 -7.33 11.50
CA LEU A 30 17.40 -8.05 10.47
C LEU A 30 16.33 -8.95 11.12
N ALA A 31 16.68 -9.69 12.17
CA ALA A 31 15.78 -10.58 12.87
C ALA A 31 14.65 -9.81 13.56
N VAL A 32 14.95 -8.70 14.23
CA VAL A 32 13.94 -7.82 14.85
C VAL A 32 13.02 -7.26 13.77
N ASN A 33 13.56 -6.74 12.67
CA ASN A 33 12.75 -6.23 11.56
C ASN A 33 11.86 -7.32 10.95
N LEU A 34 12.37 -8.54 10.79
CA LEU A 34 11.61 -9.67 10.30
C LEU A 34 10.47 -10.00 11.26
N VAL A 35 10.75 -10.12 12.56
CA VAL A 35 9.75 -10.43 13.58
C VAL A 35 8.66 -9.35 13.63
N VAL A 36 9.03 -8.07 13.65
CA VAL A 36 8.08 -6.96 13.69
C VAL A 36 7.22 -6.94 12.41
N THR A 37 7.81 -7.17 11.24
CA THR A 37 7.08 -7.18 9.97
C THR A 37 6.12 -8.36 9.87
N VAL A 38 6.59 -9.57 10.21
CA VAL A 38 5.79 -10.79 10.17
C VAL A 38 4.65 -10.72 11.20
N LEU A 39 4.96 -10.32 12.44
CA LEU A 39 3.96 -10.20 13.50
C LEU A 39 2.94 -9.10 13.17
N GLY A 40 3.38 -7.94 12.70
CA GLY A 40 2.50 -6.84 12.32
C GLY A 40 1.52 -7.25 11.21
N SER A 41 2.02 -7.88 10.14
CA SER A 41 1.16 -8.36 9.04
C SER A 41 0.19 -9.46 9.47
N SER A 42 0.56 -10.27 10.47
CA SER A 42 -0.29 -11.34 10.99
C SER A 42 -1.38 -10.80 11.90
N LEU A 43 -1.04 -9.81 12.74
CA LEU A 43 -2.01 -9.11 13.59
C LEU A 43 -3.03 -8.33 12.76
N ASP A 44 -2.60 -7.61 11.72
CA ASP A 44 -3.53 -6.88 10.85
C ASP A 44 -4.51 -7.83 10.14
N ARG A 45 -4.01 -8.95 9.61
CA ARG A 45 -4.83 -10.01 9.01
C ARG A 45 -5.83 -10.62 10.01
N TYR A 46 -5.38 -10.93 11.22
CA TYR A 46 -6.24 -11.47 12.27
C TYR A 46 -7.35 -10.49 12.68
N VAL A 47 -7.00 -9.23 12.95
CA VAL A 47 -7.96 -8.17 13.29
C VAL A 47 -8.96 -7.97 12.16
N GLN A 48 -8.48 -7.98 10.91
CA GLN A 48 -9.32 -7.88 9.74
C GLN A 48 -10.32 -9.04 9.62
N GLY A 49 -9.86 -10.28 9.77
CA GLY A 49 -10.73 -11.46 9.75
C GLY A 49 -11.84 -11.38 10.80
N ARG A 50 -11.49 -10.97 12.02
CA ARG A 50 -12.44 -10.75 13.12
C ARG A 50 -13.45 -9.64 12.83
N LEU A 51 -13.01 -8.51 12.28
CA LEU A 51 -13.90 -7.41 11.93
C LEU A 51 -14.89 -7.83 10.83
N ILE A 52 -14.43 -8.57 9.83
CA ILE A 52 -15.27 -9.10 8.75
C ILE A 52 -16.31 -10.08 9.32
N ALA A 53 -15.86 -11.05 10.13
CA ALA A 53 -16.75 -12.06 10.72
C ALA A 53 -17.83 -11.45 11.64
N ASN A 54 -17.49 -10.39 12.38
CA ASN A 54 -18.43 -9.73 13.29
C ASN A 54 -19.27 -8.63 12.63
N THR A 55 -19.06 -8.33 11.35
CA THR A 55 -19.82 -7.29 10.64
C THR A 55 -21.13 -7.88 10.10
N PRO A 56 -22.31 -7.34 10.47
CA PRO A 56 -23.58 -7.76 9.88
C PRO A 56 -23.61 -7.49 8.38
N ASP A 57 -24.20 -8.41 7.61
CA ASP A 57 -24.31 -8.34 6.15
C ASP A 57 -22.96 -8.15 5.45
N CYS A 58 -21.89 -8.76 5.99
CA CYS A 58 -20.53 -8.51 5.52
C CYS A 58 -20.35 -8.81 4.02
N ASP A 59 -20.99 -9.86 3.51
CA ASP A 59 -20.95 -10.22 2.09
C ASP A 59 -21.47 -9.09 1.18
N ASP A 60 -22.67 -8.56 1.46
CA ASP A 60 -23.26 -7.49 0.65
C ASP A 60 -22.49 -6.18 0.84
N ARG A 61 -22.05 -5.85 2.06
CA ARG A 61 -21.17 -4.69 2.32
C ARG A 61 -19.88 -4.77 1.52
N TRP A 62 -19.23 -5.94 1.53
CA TRP A 62 -17.99 -6.16 0.80
C TRP A 62 -18.19 -6.07 -0.70
N ALA A 63 -19.22 -6.74 -1.23
CA ALA A 63 -19.58 -6.69 -2.64
C ALA A 63 -19.82 -5.26 -3.12
N ARG A 64 -20.57 -4.45 -2.36
CA ARG A 64 -20.82 -3.03 -2.67
C ARG A 64 -19.54 -2.20 -2.67
N ARG A 65 -18.66 -2.41 -1.68
CA ARG A 65 -17.37 -1.70 -1.65
C ARG A 65 -16.57 -1.97 -2.92
N GLN A 66 -16.47 -3.24 -3.32
CA GLN A 66 -15.68 -3.62 -4.48
C GLN A 66 -16.35 -3.17 -5.79
N ALA A 67 -17.69 -3.21 -5.86
CA ALA A 67 -18.45 -2.65 -6.99
C ALA A 67 -18.24 -1.13 -7.13
N GLY A 68 -18.22 -0.38 -6.02
CA GLY A 68 -17.93 1.06 -6.03
C GLY A 68 -16.52 1.37 -6.55
N ARG A 69 -15.51 0.59 -6.13
CA ARG A 69 -14.14 0.71 -6.64
C ARG A 69 -14.05 0.36 -8.12
N PHE A 70 -14.73 -0.70 -8.54
CA PHE A 70 -14.78 -1.13 -9.92
C PHE A 70 -15.40 -0.04 -10.81
N LEU A 71 -16.55 0.52 -10.41
CA LEU A 71 -17.22 1.59 -11.15
C LEU A 71 -16.34 2.84 -11.26
N ALA A 72 -15.73 3.26 -10.16
CA ALA A 72 -14.79 4.39 -10.18
C ALA A 72 -13.58 4.10 -11.07
N ALA A 73 -12.99 2.92 -11.00
CA ALA A 73 -11.84 2.57 -11.85
C ALA A 73 -12.23 2.62 -13.34
N TYR A 74 -13.40 2.10 -13.68
CA TYR A 74 -13.95 2.16 -15.03
C TYR A 74 -14.11 3.61 -15.53
N LEU A 75 -14.76 4.48 -14.74
CA LEU A 75 -15.01 5.87 -15.12
C LEU A 75 -13.74 6.70 -15.26
N PHE A 76 -12.73 6.45 -14.41
CA PHE A 76 -11.45 7.14 -14.46
C PHE A 76 -10.44 6.48 -15.43
N GLY A 77 -10.85 5.41 -16.14
CA GLY A 77 -10.03 4.74 -17.13
C GLY A 77 -8.82 4.00 -16.55
N ILE A 78 -8.89 3.57 -15.30
CA ILE A 78 -7.88 2.74 -14.64
C ILE A 78 -8.25 1.27 -14.89
N PRO A 79 -7.39 0.49 -15.57
CA PRO A 79 -7.70 -0.90 -15.85
C PRO A 79 -7.74 -1.74 -14.57
N ILE A 80 -8.64 -2.73 -14.59
CA ILE A 80 -8.71 -3.76 -13.55
C ILE A 80 -7.61 -4.77 -13.83
N ALA A 81 -6.76 -5.02 -12.83
CA ALA A 81 -5.69 -6.00 -12.94
C ALA A 81 -6.25 -7.42 -12.81
N GLU A 82 -7.06 -7.66 -11.78
CA GLU A 82 -7.69 -8.94 -11.52
C GLU A 82 -8.86 -8.80 -10.53
N ILE A 83 -9.76 -9.79 -10.54
CA ILE A 83 -10.72 -10.02 -9.47
C ILE A 83 -10.32 -11.34 -8.82
N ARG A 84 -9.90 -11.29 -7.56
CA ARG A 84 -9.35 -12.44 -6.85
C ARG A 84 -10.05 -12.67 -5.51
N PRO A 85 -9.99 -13.88 -4.94
CA PRO A 85 -10.39 -14.09 -3.55
C PRO A 85 -9.66 -13.11 -2.64
N ALA A 86 -10.40 -12.39 -1.80
CA ALA A 86 -9.81 -11.46 -0.85
C ALA A 86 -8.92 -12.25 0.12
N GLU A 87 -7.69 -11.78 0.37
CA GLU A 87 -6.80 -12.43 1.34
C GLU A 87 -7.44 -12.51 2.74
N ALA A 88 -8.25 -11.52 3.06
CA ALA A 88 -9.06 -11.43 4.27
C ALA A 88 -10.17 -12.50 4.36
N ALA A 89 -10.57 -13.11 3.25
CA ALA A 89 -11.63 -14.13 3.21
C ALA A 89 -11.25 -15.39 3.99
N LYS A 90 -9.98 -15.78 3.94
CA LYS A 90 -9.49 -16.97 4.66
C LYS A 90 -9.56 -16.76 6.18
N GLU A 91 -8.99 -15.67 6.66
CA GLU A 91 -8.99 -15.33 8.09
C GLU A 91 -10.40 -15.07 8.62
N ALA A 92 -11.27 -14.48 7.79
CA ALA A 92 -12.67 -14.33 8.13
C ALA A 92 -13.39 -15.67 8.22
N ALA A 93 -13.17 -16.59 7.28
CA ALA A 93 -13.75 -17.93 7.29
C ALA A 93 -13.35 -18.71 8.55
N ASP A 94 -12.08 -18.64 8.94
CA ASP A 94 -11.56 -19.29 10.15
C ASP A 94 -12.18 -18.69 11.43
N ALA A 95 -12.58 -17.41 11.39
CA ALA A 95 -13.31 -16.73 12.46
C ALA A 95 -14.85 -16.93 12.41
N GLY A 96 -15.37 -17.80 11.53
CA GLY A 96 -16.80 -18.05 11.37
C GLY A 96 -17.54 -17.06 10.46
N GLY A 97 -16.80 -16.22 9.74
CA GLY A 97 -17.29 -15.24 8.79
C GLY A 97 -17.47 -15.77 7.36
N PRO A 98 -17.72 -14.87 6.40
CA PRO A 98 -17.93 -15.22 5.00
C PRO A 98 -16.69 -15.80 4.32
N LYS A 99 -16.90 -16.79 3.46
CA LYS A 99 -15.84 -17.58 2.81
C LYS A 99 -15.48 -17.12 1.38
N ASN A 100 -16.40 -16.41 0.72
CA ASN A 100 -16.33 -16.14 -0.72
C ASN A 100 -16.22 -14.65 -1.03
N LEU A 101 -15.42 -13.91 -0.25
CA LEU A 101 -15.17 -12.50 -0.53
C LEU A 101 -14.23 -12.35 -1.73
N GLN A 102 -14.62 -11.52 -2.69
CA GLN A 102 -13.84 -11.20 -3.88
C GLN A 102 -13.31 -9.78 -3.79
N GLU A 103 -12.07 -9.54 -4.17
CA GLU A 103 -11.45 -8.23 -4.20
C GLU A 103 -11.14 -7.80 -5.63
N VAL A 104 -11.48 -6.55 -5.95
CA VAL A 104 -11.11 -5.90 -7.20
C VAL A 104 -9.73 -5.27 -7.01
N VAL A 105 -8.76 -5.77 -7.78
CA VAL A 105 -7.40 -5.25 -7.82
C VAL A 105 -7.32 -4.30 -9.02
N VAL A 106 -6.96 -3.05 -8.75
CA VAL A 106 -6.82 -1.99 -9.76
C VAL A 106 -5.35 -1.66 -9.96
N TYR A 107 -4.95 -1.35 -11.18
CA TYR A 107 -3.59 -0.84 -11.41
C TYR A 107 -3.40 0.54 -10.78
N SER A 108 -2.16 0.91 -10.48
CA SER A 108 -1.82 2.26 -10.01
C SER A 108 -2.14 3.35 -11.04
N ARG A 109 -2.04 3.05 -12.33
CA ARG A 109 -2.32 3.99 -13.42
C ARG A 109 -2.85 3.28 -14.66
N ARG A 110 -3.25 4.07 -15.66
CA ARG A 110 -3.73 3.57 -16.96
C ARG A 110 -2.73 2.66 -17.67
N ALA A 111 -1.44 2.97 -17.54
CA ALA A 111 -0.35 2.19 -18.14
C ALA A 111 0.02 0.93 -17.35
N GLY A 112 -0.71 0.58 -16.29
CA GLY A 112 -0.40 -0.54 -15.40
C GLY A 112 0.21 -0.11 -14.07
N ASN A 113 0.86 -1.05 -13.37
CA ASN A 113 1.53 -0.74 -12.11
C ASN A 113 2.80 0.07 -12.33
N LEU A 114 3.12 0.89 -11.35
CA LEU A 114 4.39 1.61 -11.32
C LEU A 114 5.51 0.63 -11.01
N ASP A 115 6.64 0.75 -11.71
CA ASP A 115 7.84 0.01 -11.34
C ASP A 115 8.49 0.69 -10.14
N LEU A 116 8.32 0.05 -8.97
CA LEU A 116 8.85 0.55 -7.71
C LEU A 116 10.39 0.53 -7.66
N ALA A 117 11.03 -0.41 -8.37
CA ALA A 117 12.48 -0.47 -8.44
C ALA A 117 13.00 0.70 -9.27
N ALA A 118 12.41 0.92 -10.45
CA ALA A 118 12.76 2.06 -11.29
C ALA A 118 12.50 3.40 -10.58
N LEU A 119 11.38 3.55 -9.86
CA LEU A 119 11.09 4.75 -9.07
C LEU A 119 12.14 5.00 -7.98
N ARG A 120 12.54 3.94 -7.25
CA ARG A 120 13.55 4.05 -6.19
C ARG A 120 14.91 4.43 -6.75
N VAL A 121 15.32 3.82 -7.86
CA VAL A 121 16.57 4.14 -8.55
C VAL A 121 16.54 5.59 -9.03
N ALA A 122 15.48 6.00 -9.74
CA ALA A 122 15.33 7.37 -10.21
C ALA A 122 15.37 8.39 -9.06
N ALA A 123 14.68 8.11 -7.95
CA ALA A 123 14.69 8.98 -6.77
C ALA A 123 16.05 9.00 -6.05
N ALA A 124 16.85 7.93 -6.12
CA ALA A 124 18.18 7.87 -5.53
C ALA A 124 19.23 8.59 -6.39
N GLU A 125 19.14 8.47 -7.72
CA GLU A 125 20.11 9.03 -8.66
C GLU A 125 19.88 10.52 -8.94
N ALA A 126 18.63 10.92 -9.18
CA ALA A 126 18.26 12.28 -9.58
C ALA A 126 17.46 13.02 -8.50
N GLY A 127 17.37 12.46 -7.29
CA GLY A 127 16.70 13.10 -6.16
C GLY A 127 15.23 13.45 -6.46
N PRO A 128 14.79 14.70 -6.19
CA PRO A 128 13.43 15.15 -6.48
C PRO A 128 13.05 15.04 -7.96
N GLU A 129 13.97 15.30 -8.88
CA GLU A 129 13.69 15.30 -10.33
C GLU A 129 13.40 13.89 -10.85
N GLY A 130 14.11 12.88 -10.34
CA GLY A 130 13.87 11.48 -10.69
C GLY A 130 12.51 10.99 -10.22
N ARG A 131 12.06 11.43 -9.03
CA ARG A 131 10.69 11.14 -8.57
C ARG A 131 9.65 11.84 -9.45
N MET A 132 9.90 13.07 -9.88
CA MET A 132 9.00 13.78 -10.80
C MET A 132 8.87 13.10 -12.16
N ALA A 133 9.94 12.47 -12.66
CA ALA A 133 9.89 11.75 -13.93
C ALA A 133 9.17 10.39 -13.84
N ALA A 134 9.40 9.66 -12.75
CA ALA A 134 8.97 8.25 -12.65
C ALA A 134 7.71 8.02 -11.81
N GLY A 135 7.30 8.97 -10.96
CA GLY A 135 6.16 8.83 -10.04
C GLY A 135 4.79 9.02 -10.69
N LEU A 136 3.74 8.85 -9.89
CA LEU A 136 2.35 9.11 -10.28
C LEU A 136 2.10 10.60 -10.45
N SER A 137 1.57 10.97 -11.62
CA SER A 137 1.13 12.33 -11.89
C SER A 137 -0.04 12.72 -10.98
N LYS A 138 -0.26 14.04 -10.82
CA LYS A 138 -1.40 14.56 -10.04
C LYS A 138 -2.73 13.93 -10.48
N ARG A 139 -2.96 13.80 -11.79
CA ARG A 139 -4.19 13.20 -12.34
C ARG A 139 -4.34 11.74 -11.93
N GLU A 140 -3.26 10.97 -11.93
CA GLU A 140 -3.27 9.56 -11.50
C GLU A 140 -3.50 9.44 -9.99
N VAL A 141 -2.89 10.33 -9.20
CA VAL A 141 -3.14 10.47 -7.77
C VAL A 141 -4.61 10.79 -7.48
N ASP A 142 -5.19 11.76 -8.18
CA ASP A 142 -6.61 12.12 -8.07
C ASP A 142 -7.51 10.94 -8.40
N ALA A 143 -7.22 10.23 -9.49
CA ALA A 143 -7.97 9.05 -9.87
C ALA A 143 -7.89 7.94 -8.82
N GLN A 144 -6.70 7.67 -8.26
CA GLN A 144 -6.55 6.70 -7.17
C GLN A 144 -7.36 7.08 -5.92
N SER A 145 -7.36 8.36 -5.54
CA SER A 145 -8.20 8.83 -4.42
C SER A 145 -9.66 8.53 -4.61
N VAL A 146 -10.19 8.81 -5.80
CA VAL A 146 -11.60 8.53 -6.10
C VAL A 146 -11.85 7.03 -6.10
N VAL A 147 -10.99 6.24 -6.75
CA VAL A 147 -11.13 4.78 -6.79
C VAL A 147 -11.13 4.17 -5.40
N GLN A 148 -10.14 4.48 -4.55
CA GLN A 148 -10.04 3.87 -3.23
C GLN A 148 -11.20 4.30 -2.31
N MET A 149 -11.67 5.55 -2.40
CA MET A 149 -12.71 6.07 -1.50
C MET A 149 -14.13 5.75 -1.95
N THR A 150 -14.40 5.61 -3.26
CA THR A 150 -15.77 5.37 -3.77
C THR A 150 -16.36 4.06 -3.25
N GLY A 151 -15.54 3.04 -2.99
CA GLY A 151 -16.01 1.82 -2.35
C GLY A 151 -16.66 2.07 -0.98
N LEU A 152 -16.05 2.91 -0.15
CA LEU A 152 -16.59 3.27 1.17
C LEU A 152 -17.91 4.04 1.06
N ILE A 153 -18.02 4.90 0.06
CA ILE A 153 -19.26 5.63 -0.23
C ILE A 153 -20.38 4.68 -0.66
N ALA A 154 -20.07 3.71 -1.53
CA ALA A 154 -21.05 2.71 -1.96
C ALA A 154 -21.63 1.90 -0.79
N GLU A 155 -20.80 1.55 0.21
CA GLU A 155 -21.28 0.92 1.44
C GLU A 155 -22.08 1.90 2.31
N TYR A 156 -21.54 3.08 2.56
CA TYR A 156 -22.15 4.11 3.42
C TYR A 156 -23.58 4.41 2.99
N MET A 157 -23.84 4.55 1.70
CA MET A 157 -25.16 4.94 1.21
C MET A 157 -26.23 3.85 1.36
N ARG A 158 -25.85 2.57 1.45
CA ARG A 158 -26.81 1.50 1.72
C ARG A 158 -27.09 1.38 3.22
N TYR A 159 -26.07 1.56 4.04
CA TYR A 159 -26.10 1.15 5.44
C TYR A 159 -26.03 2.30 6.45
N GLY A 160 -25.90 3.55 5.99
CA GLY A 160 -25.67 4.74 6.81
C GLY A 160 -24.31 4.78 7.53
N ARG A 161 -23.45 3.78 7.29
CA ARG A 161 -22.11 3.66 7.86
C ARG A 161 -21.21 2.83 6.95
N ALA A 162 -19.95 3.24 6.84
CA ALA A 162 -18.91 2.45 6.18
C ALA A 162 -18.11 1.68 7.24
N THR A 163 -17.87 0.40 7.00
CA THR A 163 -17.00 -0.44 7.83
C THR A 163 -15.64 -0.59 7.14
N MET A 164 -14.60 -0.99 7.89
CA MET A 164 -13.29 -1.31 7.31
C MET A 164 -12.62 -0.17 6.51
N GLY A 165 -12.95 1.08 6.81
CA GLY A 165 -12.41 2.27 6.13
C GLY A 165 -10.88 2.34 6.14
N TYR A 166 -10.28 1.97 7.27
CA TYR A 166 -8.82 2.03 7.49
C TYR A 166 -8.02 1.34 6.37
N ARG A 167 -8.52 0.23 5.83
CA ARG A 167 -7.84 -0.51 4.75
C ARG A 167 -7.74 0.30 3.47
N PHE A 168 -8.81 0.98 3.10
CA PHE A 168 -8.82 1.79 1.88
C PHE A 168 -8.03 3.09 2.06
N PHE A 169 -8.00 3.64 3.28
CA PHE A 169 -7.08 4.73 3.60
C PHE A 169 -5.62 4.28 3.53
N ALA A 170 -5.28 3.09 4.05
CA ALA A 170 -3.92 2.53 3.95
C ALA A 170 -3.52 2.26 2.49
N ALA A 171 -4.43 1.71 1.70
CA ALA A 171 -4.20 1.50 0.26
C ALA A 171 -4.02 2.83 -0.48
N LEU A 172 -4.83 3.84 -0.16
CA LEU A 172 -4.67 5.19 -0.71
C LEU A 172 -3.31 5.78 -0.29
N ASP A 173 -2.97 5.73 0.99
CA ASP A 173 -1.70 6.26 1.53
C ASP A 173 -0.49 5.67 0.79
N ALA A 174 -0.51 4.35 0.56
CA ALA A 174 0.52 3.66 -0.21
C ALA A 174 0.60 4.12 -1.68
N GLN A 175 -0.52 4.50 -2.31
CA GLN A 175 -0.50 5.09 -3.67
C GLN A 175 -0.02 6.54 -3.64
N LEU A 176 -0.38 7.32 -2.62
CA LEU A 176 0.04 8.72 -2.47
C LEU A 176 1.55 8.83 -2.24
N ASP A 177 2.18 7.82 -1.63
CA ASP A 177 3.65 7.74 -1.50
C ASP A 177 4.38 7.56 -2.84
N LEU A 178 3.66 7.15 -3.89
CA LEU A 178 4.20 6.99 -5.24
C LEU A 178 4.08 8.25 -6.09
N ALA A 179 3.55 9.35 -5.54
CA ALA A 179 3.36 10.60 -6.27
C ALA A 179 4.69 11.22 -6.76
N GLN A 180 4.63 11.93 -7.89
CA GLN A 180 5.74 12.72 -8.44
C GLN A 180 6.27 13.75 -7.45
N THR A 181 5.36 14.38 -6.70
CA THR A 181 5.66 15.35 -5.65
C THR A 181 5.38 14.73 -4.28
N PRO A 182 6.32 14.76 -3.33
CA PRO A 182 6.05 14.30 -1.96
C PRO A 182 4.84 15.03 -1.37
N ILE A 183 3.86 14.26 -0.89
CA ILE A 183 2.62 14.79 -0.34
C ILE A 183 2.73 14.82 1.18
N SER A 184 2.47 15.99 1.79
CA SER A 184 2.48 16.14 3.24
C SER A 184 1.32 15.36 3.88
N ARG A 185 1.45 14.98 5.16
CA ARG A 185 0.34 14.28 5.87
C ARG A 185 -1.00 15.04 5.82
N PRO A 186 -1.05 16.37 6.06
CA PRO A 186 -2.27 17.14 5.88
C PRO A 186 -2.84 17.05 4.46
N ASP A 187 -1.99 17.13 3.44
CA ASP A 187 -2.43 17.08 2.04
C ASP A 187 -2.97 15.70 1.67
N LYS A 188 -2.41 14.63 2.23
CA LYS A 188 -2.98 13.28 2.07
C LYS A 188 -4.39 13.17 2.64
N GLN A 189 -4.68 13.84 3.76
CA GLN A 189 -6.04 13.89 4.31
C GLN A 189 -6.99 14.69 3.43
N ILE A 190 -6.53 15.83 2.88
CA ILE A 190 -7.30 16.61 1.90
C ILE A 190 -7.61 15.74 0.68
N GLN A 191 -6.64 14.96 0.23
CA GLN A 191 -6.76 14.10 -0.92
C GLN A 191 -7.74 12.94 -0.70
N ALA A 192 -7.77 12.39 0.50
CA ALA A 192 -8.79 11.42 0.88
C ALA A 192 -10.20 12.04 0.95
N ARG A 193 -10.33 13.27 1.47
CA ARG A 193 -11.60 14.02 1.45
C ARG A 193 -12.08 14.29 0.03
N PHE A 194 -11.17 14.69 -0.87
CA PHE A 194 -11.45 14.84 -2.29
C PHE A 194 -12.02 13.54 -2.88
N GLY A 195 -11.35 12.40 -2.64
CA GLY A 195 -11.83 11.09 -3.07
C GLY A 195 -13.24 10.76 -2.59
N VAL A 196 -13.56 11.07 -1.33
CA VAL A 196 -14.90 10.90 -0.75
C VAL A 196 -15.93 11.79 -1.46
N THR A 197 -15.63 13.09 -1.63
CA THR A 197 -16.56 14.03 -2.27
C THR A 197 -16.83 13.68 -3.73
N SER A 198 -15.79 13.33 -4.49
CA SER A 198 -15.93 12.94 -5.90
C SER A 198 -16.60 11.57 -6.04
N GLY A 199 -16.31 10.62 -5.14
CA GLY A 199 -16.98 9.33 -5.11
C GLY A 199 -18.48 9.43 -4.87
N HIS A 200 -18.94 10.43 -4.11
CA HIS A 200 -20.37 10.73 -3.98
C HIS A 200 -20.99 11.18 -5.32
N GLN A 201 -20.32 12.06 -6.05
CA GLN A 201 -20.79 12.60 -7.33
C GLN A 201 -20.84 11.53 -8.43
N VAL A 202 -19.85 10.64 -8.48
CA VAL A 202 -19.75 9.51 -9.43
C VAL A 202 -20.99 8.61 -9.44
N ARG A 203 -21.75 8.57 -8.35
CA ARG A 203 -22.97 7.76 -8.25
C ARG A 203 -24.23 8.53 -8.66
N GLU A 204 -24.21 9.86 -8.57
CA GLU A 204 -25.36 10.69 -8.96
C GLU A 204 -25.43 10.89 -10.49
N SER A 205 -24.35 10.61 -11.21
CA SER A 205 -24.25 10.57 -12.67
C SER A 205 -24.66 9.24 -13.28
#